data_AF-A0A517N139-F1
#
_entry.id   AF-A0A517N139-F1
#
_cell.length_a   1.000
_cell.length_b   1.000
_cell.length_c   1.000
_cell.angle_alpha   90.00
_cell.angle_beta   90.00
_cell.angle_gamma   90.00
#
_symmetry.space_group_name_H-M   'P 1'
#
loop_
_entity.id
_entity.type
_entity.pdbx_description
1 polymer ?
#
loop_
_entity_poly.entity_id
_entity_poly.type
_entity_poly.pdbx_seq_one_letter_code
_entity_poly.pdbx_strand_id
1 'polypeptide(L)' 'MNWDQIEGKWKQAKGQVKEKWGDLTDDEVDQIAGNRDQLVGKVQEKYGIAKEEAEKQVSQFESSCNC' A
#
# COMPACT_ATOMS: atom_id res chain seq x y z
N MET A 1 8.87 10.01 -1.08
CA MET A 1 7.83 11.07 -1.14
C MET A 1 7.09 11.10 0.18
N ASN A 2 6.28 12.12 0.48
CA ASN A 2 5.39 12.04 1.63
C ASN A 2 4.16 11.22 1.27
N TRP A 3 3.68 10.43 2.24
CA TRP A 3 2.46 9.64 2.11
C TRP A 3 1.24 10.48 1.66
N ASP A 4 1.12 11.73 2.09
CA ASP A 4 0.10 12.70 1.63
C ASP A 4 -0.01 12.81 0.10
N GLN A 5 1.12 12.71 -0.63
CA GLN A 5 1.09 12.78 -2.09
C GLN A 5 0.54 11.49 -2.71
N ILE A 6 0.82 10.34 -2.08
CA ILE A 6 0.31 9.03 -2.49
C ILE A 6 -1.18 8.95 -2.22
N GLU A 7 -1.65 9.49 -1.09
CA GLU A 7 -3.07 9.60 -0.77
C GLU A 7 -3.79 10.49 -1.82
N GLY A 8 -3.22 11.66 -2.13
CA GLY A 8 -3.77 12.55 -3.16
C GLY A 8 -3.79 11.95 -4.57
N LYS A 9 -2.82 11.06 -4.88
CA LYS A 9 -2.74 10.31 -6.15
C LYS A 9 -3.16 8.85 -6.00
N TRP A 10 -3.97 8.50 -4.99
CA TRP A 10 -4.25 7.10 -4.67
C TRP A 10 -4.85 6.32 -5.84
N LYS A 11 -5.68 6.98 -6.65
CA LYS A 11 -6.25 6.40 -7.88
C LYS A 11 -5.19 5.95 -8.90
N GLN A 12 -4.03 6.59 -8.96
CA GLN A 12 -2.91 6.16 -9.81
C GLN A 12 -2.05 5.14 -9.07
N ALA A 13 -1.80 5.37 -7.77
CA ALA A 13 -1.02 4.47 -6.93
C ALA A 13 -1.65 3.08 -6.80
N LYS A 14 -2.98 2.96 -6.77
CA LYS A 14 -3.68 1.68 -6.60
C LYS A 14 -3.32 0.61 -7.64
N GLY A 15 -3.02 1.04 -8.87
CA GLY A 15 -2.55 0.14 -9.93
C GLY A 15 -1.17 -0.46 -9.58
N GLN A 16 -0.26 0.38 -9.09
CA GLN A 16 1.06 -0.05 -8.64
C GLN A 16 1.01 -0.87 -7.35
N VAL A 17 0.09 -0.53 -6.43
CA VAL A 17 -0.16 -1.31 -5.21
C VAL A 17 -0.57 -2.73 -5.60
N LYS A 18 -1.50 -2.91 -6.53
CA LYS A 18 -1.86 -4.25 -7.02
C LYS A 18 -0.72 -4.98 -7.71
N GLU A 19 0.09 -4.27 -8.49
CA GLU A 19 1.23 -4.89 -9.17
C GLU A 19 2.27 -5.38 -8.15
N LYS A 20 2.50 -4.59 -7.09
CA LYS A 20 3.44 -4.93 -6.02
C LYS A 20 2.90 -6.01 -5.08
N TRP A 21 1.60 -5.95 -4.77
CA TRP A 21 0.88 -6.87 -3.90
C TRP A 21 -0.25 -7.54 -4.67
N GLY A 22 0.11 -8.51 -5.51
CA GLY A 22 -0.84 -9.22 -6.38
C GLY A 22 -1.97 -9.97 -5.67
N ASP A 23 -1.86 -10.20 -4.36
CA ASP A 23 -2.92 -10.80 -3.53
C ASP A 23 -3.98 -9.80 -3.08
N LEU A 24 -3.70 -8.49 -3.14
CA LEU A 24 -4.65 -7.45 -2.81
C LEU A 24 -5.60 -7.23 -3.99
N THR A 25 -6.90 -7.30 -3.72
CA THR A 25 -7.95 -7.07 -4.74
C THR A 25 -8.23 -5.57 -4.90
N ASP A 26 -8.94 -5.17 -5.98
CA ASP A 26 -9.33 -3.76 -6.16
C ASP A 26 -10.12 -3.24 -4.97
N ASP A 27 -11.04 -4.06 -4.45
CA ASP A 27 -11.89 -3.69 -3.32
C ASP A 27 -11.06 -3.42 -2.06
N GLU A 28 -10.06 -4.26 -1.76
CA GLU A 28 -9.21 -4.04 -0.59
C GLU A 28 -8.33 -2.80 -0.74
N VAL A 29 -7.80 -2.54 -1.94
CA VAL A 29 -7.02 -1.33 -2.21
C VAL A 29 -7.89 -0.08 -2.21
N ASP A 30 -9.15 -0.17 -2.65
CA ASP A 30 -10.12 0.93 -2.54
C ASP A 30 -10.52 1.17 -1.07
N GLN A 31 -10.70 0.12 -0.27
CA GLN A 31 -10.96 0.23 1.19
C GLN A 31 -9.82 0.90 1.94
N ILE A 32 -8.57 0.65 1.54
CA ILE A 32 -7.39 1.32 2.11
C ILE A 32 -7.49 2.84 1.89
N ALA A 33 -8.09 3.29 0.78
CA ALA A 33 -8.34 4.70 0.46
C ALA A 33 -7.09 5.61 0.59
N GLY A 34 -5.90 5.06 0.37
CA GLY A 34 -4.64 5.78 0.52
C GLY A 34 -4.19 5.96 1.96
N ASN A 35 -4.72 5.20 2.92
CA ASN A 35 -4.27 5.23 4.31
C ASN A 35 -3.13 4.22 4.55
N ARG A 36 -1.99 4.72 5.07
CA ARG A 36 -0.78 3.91 5.31
C ARG A 36 -1.03 2.77 6.27
N ASP A 37 -1.68 3.06 7.40
CA ASP A 37 -1.92 2.07 8.46
C ASP A 37 -2.86 0.96 7.98
N GLN A 38 -3.88 1.32 7.18
CA GLN A 38 -4.76 0.33 6.56
C GLN A 38 -3.99 -0.56 5.58
N LEU A 39 -3.11 0.00 4.76
CA LEU A 39 -2.29 -0.77 3.83
C LEU A 39 -1.37 -1.75 4.59
N VAL A 40 -0.71 -1.28 5.65
CA VAL A 40 0.14 -2.12 6.51
C VAL A 40 -0.66 -3.25 7.13
N GLY A 41 -1.83 -2.96 7.70
CA GLY A 41 -2.71 -3.96 8.31
C GLY A 41 -3.14 -5.03 7.29
N LYS A 42 -3.60 -4.60 6.11
CA LYS A 42 -3.99 -5.52 5.04
C LYS A 42 -2.85 -6.39 4.56
N VAL A 43 -1.66 -5.81 4.35
CA VAL A 43 -0.47 -6.57 3.94
C VAL A 43 -0.06 -7.56 5.03
N GLN A 44 -0.12 -7.16 6.31
CA GLN A 44 0.16 -8.03 7.44
C GLN A 44 -0.81 -9.22 7.48
N GLU A 45 -2.12 -8.98 7.35
CA GLU A 45 -3.16 -10.01 7.38
C GLU A 45 -3.09 -10.95 6.16
N LYS A 46 -2.89 -10.39 4.96
CA LYS A 46 -2.92 -11.15 3.70
C LYS A 46 -1.68 -12.00 3.49
N TYR A 47 -0.51 -11.45 3.81
CA TYR A 47 0.76 -12.14 3.64
C TYR A 47 1.22 -12.88 4.90
N GLY A 48 0.51 -12.72 6.04
CA GLY A 48 0.85 -13.37 7.30
C GLY A 48 2.23 -12.96 7.84
N ILE A 49 2.70 -11.77 7.49
CA ILE A 49 4.03 -11.27 7.85
C ILE A 49 3.99 -10.45 9.15
N ALA A 50 5.16 -10.20 9.74
CA ALA A 50 5.27 -9.31 10.88
C ALA A 50 4.91 -7.87 10.48
N LYS A 51 4.33 -7.11 11.43
CA LYS A 51 3.99 -5.69 11.23
C LYS A 51 5.20 -4.88 10.71
N GLU A 52 6.39 -5.13 11.27
CA GLU A 52 7.62 -4.45 10.85
C GLU A 52 7.95 -4.70 9.37
N GLU A 53 7.77 -5.93 8.88
CA GLU A 53 7.99 -6.26 7.47
C GLU A 53 6.92 -5.63 6.57
N ALA A 54 5.66 -5.62 7.01
CA ALA A 54 4.59 -4.92 6.30
C ALA A 54 4.87 -3.41 6.21
N GLU A 55 5.28 -2.77 7.31
CA GLU A 55 5.69 -1.37 7.34
C GLU A 55 6.87 -1.10 6.42
N LYS A 56 7.85 -2.01 6.38
CA LYS A 56 9.01 -1.90 5.50
C LYS A 56 8.59 -1.96 4.03
N GLN A 57 7.72 -2.90 3.65
CA GLN A 57 7.21 -3.01 2.28
C GLN A 57 6.42 -1.77 1.84
N VAL A 58 5.58 -1.23 2.73
CA VAL A 58 4.82 -0.01 2.49
C VAL A 58 5.73 1.21 2.39
N SER A 59 6.73 1.34 3.27
CA SER A 59 7.72 2.43 3.20
C SER A 59 8.59 2.33 1.95
N GLN A 60 8.89 1.10 1.51
CA GLN A 60 9.60 0.85 0.26
C GLN A 60 8.71 1.16 -0.96
N PHE A 61 7.39 0.98 -0.86
CA PHE A 61 6.44 1.40 -1.89
C PHE A 61 6.39 2.92 -1.99
N GLU A 62 6.33 3.61 -0.84
CA GLU A 62 6.39 5.07 -0.78
C GLU A 62 7.68 5.63 -1.42
N SER A 63 8.80 4.92 -1.27
CA SER A 63 10.07 5.29 -1.91
C SER A 63 10.14 4.90 -3.39
N SER A 64 9.41 3.87 -3.81
CA SER A 64 9.42 3.34 -5.18
C SER A 64 8.40 4.01 -6.11
N CYS A 65 7.30 4.56 -5.59
CA CYS A 65 6.35 5.35 -6.37
C CYS A 65 6.98 6.72 -6.63
N ASN A 66 7.75 6.84 -7.72
CA ASN A 66 8.22 8.13 -8.22
C ASN A 66 7.08 8.82 -9.02
N CYS A 67 5.98 9.03 -8.31
CA CYS A 67 4.67 9.50 -8.78
C CYS A 67 4.47 10.97 -8.35
#